data_AF-A0A7V8CU75-F1
#
_entry.id   AF-A0A7V8CU75-F1
#
_cell.length_a   1.000
_cell.length_b   1.000
_cell.length_c   1.000
_cell.angle_alpha   90.00
_cell.angle_beta   90.00
_cell.angle_gamma   90.00
#
_symmetry.space_group_name_H-M   'P 1'
#
loop_
_entity.id
_entity.type
_entity.pdbx_description
1 polymer ?
#
loop_
_entity_poly.entity_id
_entity_poly.type
_entity_poly.pdbx_seq_one_letter_code
_entity_poly.pdbx_strand_id
1 'polypeptide(L)'
;MINSAKSDAMEAEKLLAYNIAPNSGAFPLIDISNWPTVRYSVSGELQTPESEAYFSDIAKMASTARTELVQAERSKGTPTADILEKVLALNAALPPRYKAMANISY
;
A
#
# COMPACT_ATOMS: atom_id res chain seq x y z
N MET A 1 1.51 11.77 12.84
CA MET A 1 2.01 10.42 12.51
C MET A 1 3.53 10.36 12.52
N ILE A 2 4.25 11.08 11.65
CA ILE A 2 5.73 11.06 11.65
C ILE A 2 6.34 11.67 12.93
N ASN A 3 5.80 12.80 13.43
CA ASN A 3 6.35 13.42 14.64
C ASN A 3 6.25 12.53 15.89
N SER A 4 5.19 11.71 16.01
CA SER A 4 5.06 10.74 17.10
C SER A 4 6.00 9.56 16.92
N ALA A 5 6.23 9.09 15.69
CA ALA A 5 7.21 8.04 15.40
C ALA A 5 8.65 8.48 15.71
N LYS A 6 8.99 9.77 15.54
CA LYS A 6 10.32 10.30 15.88
C LYS A 6 10.60 10.33 17.39
N SER A 7 9.55 10.46 18.21
CA SER A 7 9.67 10.52 19.67
C SER A 7 9.50 9.17 20.36
N ASP A 8 8.95 8.16 19.67
CA ASP A 8 8.64 6.85 20.23
C ASP A 8 8.97 5.73 19.22
N ALA A 9 10.00 4.95 19.53
CA ALA A 9 10.46 3.85 18.69
C ALA A 9 9.44 2.71 18.57
N MET A 10 8.64 2.46 19.61
CA MET A 10 7.59 1.43 19.57
C MET A 10 6.45 1.86 18.64
N GLU A 11 6.06 3.13 18.70
CA GLU A 11 5.07 3.68 17.77
C GLU A 11 5.61 3.69 16.33
N ALA A 12 6.89 3.99 16.13
CA ALA A 12 7.53 3.89 14.81
C ALA A 12 7.47 2.48 14.23
N GLU A 13 7.80 1.45 15.02
CA GLU A 13 7.71 0.05 14.59
C GLU A 13 6.28 -0.38 14.28
N LYS A 14 5.30 0.04 15.10
CA LYS A 14 3.88 -0.24 14.85
C LYS A 14 3.39 0.39 13.54
N LEU A 15 3.72 1.66 13.31
CA LEU A 15 3.35 2.36 12.09
C LEU A 15 4.07 1.78 10.87
N LEU A 16 5.33 1.39 11.00
CA LEU A 16 6.06 0.71 9.94
C LEU A 16 5.39 -0.62 9.59
N ALA A 17 5.11 -1.46 10.59
CA ALA A 17 4.44 -2.75 10.42
C ALA A 17 3.08 -2.60 9.73
N TYR A 18 2.30 -1.59 10.11
CA TYR A 18 1.04 -1.26 9.43
C TYR A 18 1.29 -0.94 7.96
N ASN A 19 2.19 0.00 7.65
CA ASN A 19 2.39 0.48 6.28
C ASN A 19 3.10 -0.50 5.34
N ILE A 20 3.63 -1.62 5.85
CA ILE A 20 4.20 -2.71 5.04
C ILE A 20 3.31 -3.95 4.96
N ALA A 21 2.26 -4.04 5.78
CA ALA A 21 1.41 -5.22 5.78
C ALA A 21 0.69 -5.34 4.42
N PRO A 22 0.70 -6.53 3.78
CA PRO A 22 -0.01 -6.76 2.52
C PRO A 22 -1.52 -6.51 2.66
N ASN A 23 -2.04 -6.59 3.88
CA ASN A 23 -3.45 -6.41 4.23
C ASN A 23 -3.77 -5.04 4.85
N SER A 24 -2.89 -4.04 4.74
CA SER A 24 -3.07 -2.70 5.32
C SER A 24 -4.12 -1.85 4.57
N GLY A 25 -5.32 -2.37 4.40
CA GLY A 25 -6.44 -1.67 3.77
C GLY A 25 -6.38 -1.58 2.24
N ALA A 26 -5.33 -2.10 1.60
CA ALA A 26 -5.21 -2.17 0.15
C ALA A 26 -6.01 -3.35 -0.42
N PHE A 27 -7.33 -3.23 -0.42
CA PHE A 27 -8.24 -4.22 -1.00
C PHE A 27 -9.17 -3.55 -1.98
N PRO A 28 -9.50 -4.23 -3.08
CA PRO A 28 -10.46 -3.66 -4.00
C PRO A 28 -11.84 -3.60 -3.35
N LEU A 29 -12.38 -2.39 -3.26
CA LEU A 29 -13.80 -2.20 -2.97
C LEU A 29 -14.55 -2.47 -4.27
N ILE A 30 -15.47 -3.43 -4.23
CA ILE A 30 -16.19 -3.92 -5.40
C ILE A 30 -17.63 -3.42 -5.39
N ASP A 31 -18.05 -2.82 -6.50
CA ASP A 31 -19.43 -2.44 -6.78
C ASP A 31 -20.13 -3.55 -7.58
N ILE A 32 -21.16 -4.13 -6.95
CA ILE A 32 -22.04 -5.16 -7.51
C ILE A 32 -23.48 -4.67 -7.70
N SER A 33 -23.73 -3.36 -7.56
CA SER A 33 -25.08 -2.77 -7.66
C SER A 33 -25.75 -3.01 -9.02
N ASN A 34 -24.96 -3.30 -10.06
CA ASN A 34 -25.41 -3.50 -11.45
C ASN A 34 -25.12 -4.91 -11.97
N TRP A 35 -25.31 -5.95 -11.15
CA TRP A 35 -25.09 -7.35 -11.52
C TRP A 35 -25.73 -7.73 -12.87
N PRO A 36 -25.05 -8.49 -13.76
CA PRO A 36 -23.76 -9.17 -13.57
C PRO A 36 -22.53 -8.30 -13.83
N THR A 37 -22.68 -7.00 -14.03
CA THR A 37 -21.54 -6.10 -14.23
C THR A 37 -20.90 -5.78 -12.88
N VAL A 38 -19.61 -6.12 -12.75
CA VAL A 38 -18.83 -5.85 -11.54
C VAL A 38 -17.79 -4.78 -11.82
N ARG A 39 -17.62 -3.84 -10.88
CA ARG A 39 -16.72 -2.69 -11.01
C ARG A 39 -15.90 -2.46 -9.74
N TYR A 40 -14.78 -1.77 -9.86
CA TYR A 40 -14.10 -1.18 -8.70
C TYR A 40 -14.88 0.06 -8.26
N SER A 41 -15.31 0.12 -7.00
CA SER A 41 -16.24 1.15 -6.51
C SER A 41 -15.71 2.57 -6.60
N VAL A 42 -14.38 2.76 -6.51
CA VAL A 42 -13.76 4.09 -6.53
C VAL A 42 -13.52 4.58 -7.95
N SER A 43 -12.99 3.73 -8.85
CA SER A 43 -12.67 4.14 -10.23
C SER A 43 -13.82 3.94 -11.22
N GLY A 44 -14.82 3.11 -10.87
CA GLY A 44 -15.87 2.66 -11.81
C GLY A 44 -15.36 1.73 -12.91
N GLU A 45 -14.07 1.39 -12.90
CA GLU A 45 -13.44 0.49 -13.87
C GLU A 45 -14.11 -0.89 -13.77
N LEU A 46 -14.35 -1.53 -14.92
CA LEU A 46 -14.89 -2.89 -14.95
C LEU A 46 -13.88 -3.87 -14.38
N GLN A 47 -14.37 -4.83 -13.60
CA GLN A 47 -13.57 -5.99 -13.25
C GLN A 47 -13.53 -6.94 -14.45
N THR A 48 -12.37 -6.97 -15.11
CA THR A 48 -12.05 -7.90 -16.20
C THR A 48 -10.84 -8.74 -15.80
N PRO A 49 -10.55 -9.86 -16.48
CA PRO A 49 -9.33 -10.62 -16.22
C PRO A 49 -8.05 -9.77 -16.34
N GLU A 50 -8.06 -8.77 -17.22
CA GLU A 50 -6.94 -7.84 -17.40
C GLU A 50 -6.78 -6.91 -16.19
N SER A 51 -7.87 -6.30 -15.69
CA SER A 51 -7.80 -5.40 -14.53
C SER A 51 -7.41 -6.16 -13.26
N GLU A 52 -7.89 -7.39 -13.10
CA GLU A 52 -7.53 -8.26 -11.98
C GLU A 52 -6.05 -8.65 -12.02
N ALA A 53 -5.54 -9.03 -13.19
CA ALA A 53 -4.12 -9.30 -13.38
C ALA A 53 -3.26 -8.07 -13.07
N TYR A 54 -3.64 -6.89 -13.60
CA TYR A 54 -2.97 -5.63 -13.29
C TYR A 54 -2.92 -5.36 -11.79
N PHE A 55 -4.05 -5.50 -11.08
CA PHE A 55 -4.11 -5.30 -9.64
C PHE A 55 -3.16 -6.25 -8.89
N SER A 56 -3.22 -7.54 -9.23
CA SER A 56 -2.40 -8.59 -8.62
C SER A 56 -0.90 -8.32 -8.81
N ASP A 57 -0.50 -7.97 -10.02
CA ASP A 57 0.90 -7.70 -10.35
C ASP A 57 1.44 -6.49 -9.58
N ILE A 58 0.69 -5.38 -9.57
CA ILE A 58 1.11 -4.17 -8.85
C ILE A 58 1.08 -4.40 -7.34
N ALA A 59 0.12 -5.14 -6.80
CA ALA A 59 0.07 -5.49 -5.37
C ALA A 59 1.31 -6.31 -4.96
N LYS A 60 1.70 -7.30 -5.78
CA LYS A 60 2.89 -8.11 -5.56
C LYS A 60 4.17 -7.25 -5.63
N MET A 61 4.30 -6.41 -6.65
CA MET A 61 5.43 -5.49 -6.79
C MET A 61 5.54 -4.54 -5.59
N ALA A 62 4.43 -3.96 -5.14
CA ALA A 62 4.41 -3.06 -3.99
C ALA A 62 4.84 -3.78 -2.69
N SER A 63 4.36 -5.01 -2.47
CA SER A 63 4.75 -5.83 -1.32
C SER A 63 6.25 -6.15 -1.32
N THR A 64 6.79 -6.55 -2.47
CA THR A 64 8.23 -6.81 -2.64
C THR A 64 9.04 -5.54 -2.38
N ALA A 65 8.69 -4.41 -3.02
CA ALA A 65 9.43 -3.15 -2.88
C ALA A 65 9.48 -2.65 -1.42
N ARG A 66 8.36 -2.76 -0.67
CA ARG A 66 8.34 -2.40 0.76
C ARG A 66 9.27 -3.29 1.59
N THR A 67 9.24 -4.59 1.33
CA THR A 67 10.06 -5.56 2.06
C THR A 67 11.55 -5.32 1.80
N GLU A 68 11.93 -5.15 0.53
CA GLU A 68 13.31 -4.87 0.12
C GLU A 68 13.81 -3.55 0.71
N LEU A 69 12.99 -2.50 0.67
CA LEU A 69 13.33 -1.20 1.26
C LEU A 69 13.57 -1.30 2.76
N VAL A 70 12.69 -1.97 3.51
CA VAL A 70 12.87 -2.15 4.96
C VAL A 70 14.13 -2.97 5.27
N GLN A 71 14.37 -4.06 4.55
CA GLN A 71 15.57 -4.88 4.75
C GLN A 71 16.85 -4.11 4.45
N ALA A 72 16.88 -3.36 3.34
CA ALA A 72 18.03 -2.58 2.93
C ALA A 72 18.33 -1.41 3.86
N GLU A 73 17.32 -0.80 4.49
CA GLU A 73 17.55 0.28 5.45
C GLU A 73 17.90 -0.24 6.84
N ARG A 74 17.32 -1.38 7.27
CA ARG A 74 17.73 -2.03 8.52
C ARG A 74 19.18 -2.48 8.50
N SER A 75 19.68 -2.97 7.36
CA SER A 75 21.09 -3.37 7.24
C SER A 75 22.08 -2.19 7.34
N LYS A 76 21.62 -0.97 7.09
CA LYS A 76 22.39 0.28 7.26
C LYS A 76 22.34 0.82 8.69
N GLY A 77 21.50 0.25 9.57
CA GLY A 77 21.22 0.81 10.89
C GLY A 77 20.35 2.08 10.85
N THR A 78 19.59 2.29 9.78
CA THR A 78 18.68 3.44 9.66
C THR A 78 17.63 3.41 10.78
N PRO A 79 17.38 4.53 11.48
CA PRO A 79 16.33 4.61 12.50
C PRO A 79 14.94 4.27 11.94
N THR A 80 14.11 3.53 12.70
CA THR A 80 12.79 3.08 12.25
C THR A 80 11.89 4.21 11.77
N ALA A 81 11.94 5.39 12.41
CA ALA A 81 11.17 6.55 11.97
C ALA A 81 11.55 7.00 10.55
N ASP A 82 12.84 6.94 10.20
CA ASP A 82 13.33 7.31 8.87
C ASP A 82 12.99 6.23 7.83
N ILE A 83 12.98 4.94 8.23
CA ILE A 83 12.48 3.85 7.39
C ILE A 83 11.00 4.05 7.08
N LEU A 84 10.20 4.41 8.09
CA LEU A 84 8.77 4.70 7.94
C LEU A 84 8.55 5.85 6.95
N GLU A 85 9.31 6.94 7.03
CA GLU A 85 9.21 8.05 6.06
C GLU A 85 9.44 7.57 4.61
N LYS A 86 10.44 6.71 4.40
CA LYS A 86 10.73 6.13 3.09
C LYS A 86 9.62 5.20 2.59
N VAL A 87 9.06 4.36 3.47
CA VAL A 87 7.91 3.50 3.13
C VAL A 87 6.68 4.34 2.78
N LEU A 88 6.40 5.41 3.51
CA LEU A 88 5.28 6.31 3.21
C LEU A 88 5.45 6.99 1.85
N ALA A 89 6.67 7.45 1.54
CA ALA A 89 6.97 8.01 0.22
C ALA A 89 6.79 6.97 -0.91
N LEU A 90 7.24 5.73 -0.70
CA LEU A 90 7.02 4.62 -1.64
C LEU A 90 5.51 4.36 -1.83
N ASN A 91 4.73 4.34 -0.75
CA ASN A 91 3.29 4.11 -0.80
C ASN A 91 2.55 5.24 -1.53
N ALA A 92 2.93 6.50 -1.31
CA ALA A 92 2.35 7.65 -1.99
C ALA A 92 2.62 7.62 -3.51
N ALA A 93 3.78 7.09 -3.91
CA ALA A 93 4.22 6.98 -5.31
C ALA A 93 3.61 5.78 -6.07
N LEU A 94 2.78 4.95 -5.42
CA LEU A 94 2.11 3.84 -6.10
C LEU A 94 1.22 4.33 -7.26
N PRO A 95 1.04 3.53 -8.32
CA PRO A 95 0.28 3.95 -9.50
C PRO A 95 -1.13 4.43 -9.15
N PRO A 96 -1.59 5.60 -9.66
CA PRO A 96 -2.92 6.13 -9.34
C PRO A 96 -4.06 5.15 -9.65
N ARG A 97 -3.97 4.39 -10.75
CA ARG A 97 -4.94 3.33 -11.09
C ARG A 97 -5.00 2.27 -10.00
N TYR A 98 -3.86 1.76 -9.55
CA TYR A 98 -3.80 0.80 -8.44
C TYR A 98 -4.36 1.39 -7.14
N LYS A 99 -4.00 2.63 -6.79
CA LYS A 99 -4.53 3.29 -5.57
C LYS A 99 -6.05 3.42 -5.60
N ALA A 100 -6.62 3.82 -6.74
CA ALA A 100 -8.06 3.88 -6.92
C ALA A 100 -8.70 2.49 -6.79
N MET A 101 -8.12 1.47 -7.42
CA MET A 101 -8.62 0.09 -7.29
C MET A 101 -8.53 -0.40 -5.85
N ALA A 102 -7.45 -0.13 -5.13
CA ALA A 102 -7.16 -0.59 -3.77
C ALA A 102 -7.85 0.23 -2.65
N ASN A 103 -8.68 1.23 -3.00
CA ASN A 103 -9.27 2.16 -2.04
C ASN A 103 -8.23 2.89 -1.16
N ILE A 104 -7.13 3.33 -1.77
CA ILE A 104 -6.06 4.09 -1.13
C ILE A 104 -6.23 5.57 -1.48
N SER A 105 -6.33 6.44 -0.47
CA SER A 105 -6.67 7.86 -0.63
C SER A 105 -5.52 8.85 -0.44
N TYR A 106 -4.33 8.40 -0.06
CA TYR A 106 -3.16 9.25 0.23
C TYR A 106 -2.15 9.35 -0.92
#